data_AF-A0A355C9N3-F1
#
_entry.id   AF-A0A355C9N3-F1
#
_cell.length_a   1.000
_cell.length_b   1.000
_cell.length_c   1.000
_cell.angle_alpha   90.00
_cell.angle_beta   90.00
_cell.angle_gamma   90.00
#
_symmetry.space_group_name_H-M   'P 1'
#
loop_
_entity.id
_entity.type
_entity.pdbx_description
1 polymer ?
#
loop_
_entity_poly.entity_id
_entity_poly.type
_entity_poly.pdbx_seq_one_letter_code
_entity_poly.pdbx_strand_id
1 'polypeptide(L)' 'EGGEVEMPMADQFWGDYFGSLKDKFGVYWMINYNSANQ' A
#
# COMPACT_ATOMS: atom_id res chain seq x y z
N GLU A 1 11.06 11.15 8.59
CA GLU A 1 10.21 10.61 9.67
C GLU A 1 8.84 11.29 9.61
N GLY A 2 7.77 10.58 10.00
CA GLY A 2 6.45 11.19 10.18
C GLY A 2 5.28 10.48 9.52
N GLY A 3 5.49 9.44 8.71
CA GLY A 3 4.41 8.57 8.22
C GLY A 3 4.32 7.29 9.03
N GLU A 4 3.13 6.69 9.08
CA GLU A 4 2.85 5.39 9.70
C GLU A 4 2.52 4.38 8.61
N VAL A 5 3.28 3.28 8.56
CA VAL A 5 2.98 2.15 7.68
C VAL A 5 1.92 1.30 8.38
N GLU A 6 0.71 1.25 7.81
CA GLU A 6 -0.36 0.39 8.32
C GLU A 6 -0.21 -1.04 7.80
N MET A 7 0.03 -1.17 6.49
CA MET A 7 0.34 -2.44 5.84
C MET A 7 1.56 -2.27 4.95
N PRO A 8 2.70 -2.91 5.28
CA PRO A 8 3.87 -2.91 4.40
C PRO A 8 3.51 -3.44 3.02
N MET A 9 4.19 -2.93 1.99
CA MET A 9 4.05 -3.44 0.63
C MET A 9 4.44 -4.92 0.60
N ALA A 10 3.52 -5.78 0.18
CA ALA A 10 3.74 -7.21 0.06
C ALA A 10 2.79 -7.84 -0.95
N ASP A 11 3.16 -9.03 -1.45
CA ASP A 11 2.26 -9.89 -2.21
C ASP A 11 1.11 -10.34 -1.32
N GLN A 12 -0.11 -10.14 -1.81
CA GLN A 12 -1.32 -10.51 -1.09
C GLN A 12 -1.88 -11.82 -1.61
N PHE A 13 -2.68 -12.50 -0.77
CA PHE A 13 -3.25 -13.79 -1.12
C PHE A 13 -4.19 -13.74 -2.34
N TRP A 14 -4.70 -12.56 -2.68
CA TRP A 14 -5.56 -12.32 -3.85
C TRP A 14 -4.78 -11.96 -5.13
N GLY A 15 -3.44 -11.98 -5.09
CA GLY A 15 -2.58 -11.87 -6.26
C GLY A 15 -2.07 -10.46 -6.59
N ASP A 16 -2.46 -9.44 -5.83
CA ASP A 16 -1.93 -8.08 -6.00
C ASP A 16 -0.71 -7.84 -5.12
N TYR A 17 0.19 -6.98 -5.57
CA TYR A 17 1.19 -6.35 -4.71
C TYR A 17 0.59 -5.07 -4.12
N PHE A 18 0.38 -5.05 -2.81
CA PHE A 18 -0.42 -4.02 -2.15
C PHE A 18 0.22 -3.57 -0.83
N GLY A 19 -0.07 -2.33 -0.45
CA GLY A 19 0.22 -1.78 0.88
C GLY A 19 -0.55 -0.50 1.17
N SER A 20 -0.53 -0.08 2.43
CA SER A 20 -1.16 1.14 2.90
C SER A 20 -0.33 1.87 3.95
N LEU A 21 -0.44 3.20 3.95
CA LEU A 21 0.23 4.05 4.91
C LEU A 21 -0.54 5.35 5.12
N LYS A 22 -0.32 5.96 6.28
CA LYS A 22 -0.73 7.32 6.61
C LYS A 22 0.47 8.23 6.53
N ASP A 23 0.40 9.27 5.71
CA ASP A 23 1.49 10.23 5.63
C ASP A 23 1.50 11.19 6.83
N LYS A 24 2.55 12.03 6.92
CA LYS A 24 2.72 12.99 8.02
C LYS A 24 1.67 14.10 8.09
N PHE A 25 0.85 14.25 7.07
CA PHE A 25 -0.23 15.23 7.00
C PHE A 25 -1.59 14.58 7.31
N GLY A 26 -1.59 13.28 7.59
CA GLY A 26 -2.80 12.52 7.91
C GLY A 26 -3.55 11.99 6.69
N VAL A 27 -2.96 12.05 5.49
CA VAL A 27 -3.57 11.49 4.28
C VAL A 27 -3.34 9.98 4.25
N TYR A 28 -4.41 9.24 3.99
CA TYR A 28 -4.38 7.79 3.84
C TYR A 28 -4.13 7.42 2.38
N TRP A 29 -3.10 6.61 2.16
CA TRP A 29 -2.72 6.11 0.84
C TRP A 29 -2.88 4.61 0.79
N MET A 30 -3.48 4.13 -0.30
CA MET A 30 -3.57 2.71 -0.65
C MET A 30 -2.90 2.53 -2.01
N ILE A 31 -1.92 1.65 -2.07
CA ILE A 31 -1.17 1.38 -3.30
C ILE A 31 -1.53 -0.03 -3.74
N ASN A 32 -2.07 -0.15 -4.96
CA ASN A 32 -2.40 -1.43 -5.57
C ASN A 32 -1.65 -1.57 -6.89
N TYR A 33 -0.91 -2.68 -7.03
CA TYR A 33 -0.26 -3.07 -8.27
C TYR A 33 -0.76 -4.45 -8.67
N ASN A 34 -1.55 -4.48 -9.74
CA ASN A 34 -2.07 -5.70 -10.35
C ASN A 34 -1.31 -5.97 -11.66
N SER A 35 -0.58 -7.08 -11.70
CA SER A 35 0.23 -7.47 -12.86
C SER A 35 -0.59 -8.01 -14.04
N ALA A 36 -1.85 -8.39 -13.83
CA ALA A 36 -2.74 -8.91 -14.87
C ALA A 36 -3.33 -7.81 -15.77
N ASN A 37 -3.17 -6.53 -15.42
CA ASN A 37 -3.67 -5.38 -16.18
C ASN A 37 -2.56 -4.59 -16.92
N GLN A 38 -1.39 -5.20 -17.16
CA GLN A 38 -0.37 -4.71 -18.10
C GLN A 38 -0.50 -5.39 -19.47
#